data_AF-A0A7Y8HCF8-F1
#
_entry.id   AF-A0A7Y8HCF8-F1
#
_cell.length_a   1.000
_cell.length_b   1.000
_cell.length_c   1.000
_cell.angle_alpha   90.00
_cell.angle_beta   90.00
_cell.angle_gamma   90.00
#
_symmetry.space_group_name_H-M   'P 1'
#
loop_
_entity.id
_entity.type
_entity.pdbx_description
1 polymer ?
#
loop_
_entity_poly.entity_id
_entity_poly.type
_entity_poly.pdbx_seq_one_letter_code
_entity_poly.pdbx_strand_id
1 'polypeptide(L)'
;MIPSVPFSFYFLFWIRNSLAAIGLGIILGHFAFVFLVFTLGPILKSTEWLENCSTLIKFLISPFVALLLTQIFIYKHFYGRNRGNFEYAYRERLLSKEGNALIKKEIGEGQFGRLFFEELSDFSHSREDIYKELLKRAQVRGDNALKFCIYLRMARSSIKHFNFAKGTEWLTMALAIRPDDLMANFRLAIALEKGGDGHGAIRRYRTILSVCPILDFRTFQG
;
A
#
# COMPACT_ATOMS: atom_id res chain seq x y z
N MET A 1 -16.15 0.83 17.50
CA MET A 1 -16.63 -0.01 16.38
C MET A 1 -15.71 0.27 15.19
N ILE A 2 -15.05 -0.76 14.65
CA ILE A 2 -14.09 -0.58 13.56
C ILE A 2 -14.87 -0.25 12.28
N PRO A 3 -14.64 0.89 11.60
CA PRO A 3 -15.40 1.23 10.40
C PRO A 3 -15.09 0.18 9.31
N SER A 4 -16.15 -0.41 8.77
CA SER A 4 -16.08 -1.28 7.61
C SER A 4 -15.58 -0.51 6.40
N VAL A 5 -14.82 -1.16 5.53
CA VAL A 5 -14.38 -0.55 4.29
C VAL A 5 -15.61 -0.22 3.42
N PRO A 6 -15.78 1.02 2.94
CA PRO A 6 -16.95 1.38 2.16
C PRO A 6 -16.88 0.74 0.77
N PHE A 7 -18.05 0.36 0.23
CA PHE A 7 -18.16 -0.25 -1.09
C PHE A 7 -17.49 0.59 -2.20
N SER A 8 -17.57 1.91 -2.10
CA SER A 8 -16.91 2.83 -3.05
C SER A 8 -15.40 2.62 -3.13
N PHE A 9 -14.75 2.22 -2.03
CA PHE A 9 -13.33 1.90 -2.04
C PHE A 9 -13.04 0.56 -2.74
N TYR A 10 -13.87 -0.46 -2.52
CA TYR A 10 -13.79 -1.73 -3.25
C TYR A 10 -13.96 -1.51 -4.75
N PHE A 11 -15.00 -0.79 -5.14
CA PHE A 11 -15.31 -0.52 -6.54
C PHE A 11 -14.19 0.26 -7.23
N LEU A 12 -13.67 1.32 -6.61
CA LEU A 12 -12.57 2.10 -7.16
C LEU A 12 -11.27 1.28 -7.27
N PHE A 13 -10.98 0.43 -6.27
CA PHE A 13 -9.84 -0.48 -6.32
C PHE A 13 -9.99 -1.47 -7.48
N TRP A 14 -11.18 -2.05 -7.65
CA TRP A 14 -11.50 -2.98 -8.72
C TRP A 14 -11.32 -2.34 -10.10
N ILE A 15 -11.88 -1.15 -10.33
CA ILE A 15 -11.73 -0.41 -11.60
C ILE A 15 -10.26 -0.15 -11.91
N ARG A 16 -9.51 0.41 -10.95
CA ARG A 16 -8.11 0.81 -11.17
C ARG A 16 -7.24 -0.39 -11.55
N ASN A 17 -7.38 -1.50 -10.84
CA ASN A 17 -6.62 -2.71 -11.14
C ASN A 17 -7.06 -3.35 -12.47
N SER A 18 -8.35 -3.34 -12.78
CA SER A 18 -8.86 -3.87 -14.05
C SER A 18 -8.34 -3.07 -15.25
N LEU A 19 -8.35 -1.74 -15.18
CA LEU A 19 -7.80 -0.88 -16.24
C LEU A 19 -6.28 -1.06 -16.40
N ALA A 20 -5.55 -1.14 -15.28
CA ALA A 20 -4.11 -1.40 -15.31
C ALA A 20 -3.80 -2.77 -15.95
N ALA A 21 -4.58 -3.81 -15.63
CA ALA A 21 -4.42 -5.13 -16.19
C ALA A 21 -4.73 -5.20 -17.69
N ILE A 22 -5.76 -4.49 -18.15
CA ILE A 22 -6.03 -4.36 -19.59
C ILE A 22 -4.85 -3.69 -20.28
N GLY A 23 -4.36 -2.56 -19.75
CA GLY A 23 -3.20 -1.86 -20.29
C GLY A 23 -1.96 -2.75 -20.37
N LEU A 24 -1.64 -3.46 -19.29
CA LEU A 24 -0.52 -4.40 -19.25
C LEU A 24 -0.73 -5.58 -20.21
N GLY A 25 -1.94 -6.11 -20.31
CA GLY A 25 -2.30 -7.21 -21.21
C GLY A 25 -2.19 -6.84 -22.68
N ILE A 26 -2.49 -5.58 -23.05
CA ILE A 26 -2.25 -5.04 -24.40
C ILE A 26 -0.75 -5.00 -24.69
N ILE A 27 0.05 -4.44 -23.77
CA ILE A 27 1.50 -4.31 -23.93
C ILE A 27 2.15 -5.68 -24.06
N LEU A 28 1.87 -6.61 -23.14
CA LEU A 28 2.41 -7.96 -23.15
C LEU A 28 1.94 -8.75 -24.37
N GLY A 29 0.68 -8.60 -24.77
CA GLY A 29 0.12 -9.24 -25.96
C GLY A 29 0.84 -8.79 -27.23
N HIS A 30 1.12 -7.49 -27.34
CA HIS A 30 1.88 -6.93 -28.45
C HIS A 30 3.30 -7.51 -28.51
N PHE A 31 4.04 -7.48 -27.39
CA PHE A 31 5.41 -8.02 -27.36
C PHE A 31 5.47 -9.52 -27.62
N ALA A 32 4.56 -10.31 -27.04
CA ALA A 32 4.49 -11.75 -27.29
C ALA A 32 4.20 -12.06 -28.76
N PHE A 33 3.32 -11.28 -29.39
CA PHE A 33 3.02 -11.42 -30.81
C PHE A 33 4.23 -11.09 -31.69
N VAL A 34 4.87 -9.94 -31.45
CA VAL A 34 6.09 -9.54 -32.18
C VAL A 34 7.16 -10.62 -32.02
N PHE A 35 7.43 -11.08 -30.80
CA PHE A 35 8.40 -12.12 -30.53
C PHE A 35 8.08 -13.41 -31.31
N LEU A 36 6.83 -13.87 -31.29
CA LEU A 36 6.40 -15.11 -31.96
C LEU A 36 6.55 -15.02 -33.49
N VAL A 37 6.15 -13.89 -34.08
CA VAL A 37 6.30 -13.66 -35.53
C VAL A 37 7.78 -13.65 -35.94
N PHE A 38 8.63 -12.96 -35.20
CA PHE A 38 10.05 -12.83 -35.57
C PHE A 38 10.87 -14.09 -35.30
N THR A 39 10.59 -14.82 -34.21
CA THR A 39 11.39 -15.99 -33.82
C THR A 39 10.88 -17.28 -34.44
N LEU A 40 9.55 -17.49 -34.46
CA LEU A 40 8.94 -18.74 -34.91
C LEU A 40 8.32 -18.63 -36.30
N GLY A 41 8.15 -17.42 -36.85
CA GLY A 41 7.60 -17.19 -38.18
C GLY A 41 8.25 -18.02 -39.29
N PRO A 42 9.59 -18.15 -39.37
CA PRO A 42 10.24 -19.00 -40.38
C PRO A 42 9.91 -20.48 -40.25
N ILE A 43 9.67 -20.96 -39.02
CA ILE A 43 9.37 -22.36 -38.70
C ILE A 43 7.88 -22.66 -38.90
N LEU A 44 7.01 -21.68 -38.62
CA LEU A 44 5.54 -21.79 -38.68
C LEU A 44 4.94 -21.51 -40.07
N LYS A 45 5.76 -21.32 -41.10
CA LYS A 45 5.32 -21.08 -42.50
C LYS A 45 4.41 -22.17 -43.08
N SER A 46 4.29 -23.35 -42.44
CA SER A 46 3.49 -24.47 -42.93
C SER A 46 2.06 -24.56 -42.38
N THR A 47 1.63 -23.65 -41.49
CA THR A 47 0.31 -23.72 -40.86
C THR A 47 -0.63 -22.62 -41.37
N GLU A 48 -1.43 -22.93 -42.41
CA GLU A 48 -2.50 -22.05 -42.96
C GLU A 48 -3.48 -21.53 -41.89
N TRP A 49 -3.64 -22.26 -40.79
CA TRP A 49 -4.52 -21.89 -39.68
C TRP A 49 -4.09 -20.59 -38.97
N LEU A 50 -2.78 -20.31 -38.89
CA LEU A 50 -2.28 -19.10 -38.23
C LEU A 50 -2.46 -17.82 -39.05
N GLU A 51 -2.52 -17.93 -40.38
CA GLU A 51 -2.76 -16.79 -41.28
C GLU A 51 -4.25 -16.39 -41.31
N ASN A 52 -5.16 -17.35 -41.14
CA ASN A 52 -6.60 -17.12 -41.15
C ASN A 52 -7.16 -16.56 -39.83
N CYS A 53 -6.48 -16.76 -38.69
CA CYS A 53 -6.84 -16.06 -37.46
C CYS A 53 -6.47 -14.58 -37.61
N SER A 54 -7.48 -13.71 -37.76
CA SER A 54 -7.26 -12.27 -37.87
C SER A 54 -6.35 -11.78 -36.74
N THR A 55 -5.37 -10.96 -37.09
CA THR A 55 -4.44 -10.33 -36.15
C THR A 55 -5.20 -9.67 -34.98
N LEU A 56 -6.38 -9.13 -35.26
CA LEU A 56 -7.35 -8.62 -34.28
C LEU A 56 -7.72 -9.61 -33.17
N ILE A 57 -8.05 -10.88 -33.49
CA ILE A 57 -8.44 -11.88 -32.49
C ILE A 57 -7.28 -12.13 -31.52
N LYS A 58 -6.05 -12.22 -32.02
CA LYS A 58 -4.84 -12.47 -31.20
C LYS A 58 -4.54 -11.28 -30.26
N PHE A 59 -4.73 -10.05 -30.75
CA PHE A 59 -4.58 -8.84 -29.93
C PHE A 59 -5.64 -8.70 -28.83
N LEU A 60 -6.84 -9.26 -29.04
CA LEU A 60 -7.95 -9.16 -28.07
C LEU A 60 -7.93 -10.26 -27.00
N ILE A 61 -7.35 -11.43 -27.29
CA ILE A 61 -7.28 -12.53 -26.30
C ILE A 61 -6.37 -12.18 -25.12
N SER A 62 -5.20 -11.59 -25.36
CA SER A 62 -4.24 -11.24 -24.30
C SER A 62 -4.82 -10.32 -23.20
N PRO A 63 -5.43 -9.16 -23.51
CA PRO A 63 -6.02 -8.30 -22.50
C PRO A 63 -7.19 -8.97 -21.77
N PHE A 64 -7.94 -9.85 -22.44
CA PHE A 64 -9.04 -10.59 -21.79
C PHE A 64 -8.52 -11.62 -20.78
N VAL A 65 -7.48 -12.37 -21.13
CA VAL A 65 -6.80 -13.30 -20.20
C VAL A 65 -6.19 -12.54 -19.03
N ALA A 66 -5.49 -11.44 -19.28
CA ALA A 66 -4.92 -10.60 -18.22
C ALA A 66 -6.01 -10.04 -17.29
N LEU A 67 -7.14 -9.59 -17.85
CA LEU A 67 -8.29 -9.14 -17.07
C LEU A 67 -8.85 -10.27 -16.20
N LEU A 68 -9.09 -11.46 -16.74
CA LEU A 68 -9.62 -12.61 -15.98
C LEU A 68 -8.69 -13.02 -14.83
N LEU A 69 -7.39 -13.13 -15.08
CA LEU A 69 -6.40 -13.41 -14.04
C LEU A 69 -6.43 -12.36 -12.92
N THR A 70 -6.58 -11.09 -13.32
CA THR A 70 -6.71 -9.98 -12.38
C THR A 70 -8.01 -10.04 -11.58
N GLN A 71 -9.12 -10.45 -12.20
CA GLN A 71 -10.38 -10.67 -11.47
C GLN A 71 -10.26 -11.76 -10.41
N ILE A 72 -9.58 -12.87 -10.73
CA ILE A 72 -9.30 -13.94 -9.76
C ILE A 72 -8.44 -13.41 -8.60
N PHE A 73 -7.43 -12.59 -8.91
CA PHE A 73 -6.58 -12.00 -7.89
C PHE A 73 -7.34 -11.00 -7.00
N ILE A 74 -8.13 -10.10 -7.59
CA ILE A 74 -8.95 -9.14 -6.85
C ILE A 74 -9.97 -9.87 -5.96
N TYR A 75 -10.62 -10.92 -6.47
CA TYR A 75 -11.53 -11.73 -5.69
C TYR A 75 -10.84 -12.35 -4.46
N LYS A 76 -9.66 -12.96 -4.65
CA LYS A 76 -8.84 -13.48 -3.52
C LYS A 76 -8.40 -12.38 -2.56
N HIS A 77 -8.21 -11.16 -3.04
CA HIS A 77 -7.83 -10.01 -2.23
C HIS A 77 -8.99 -9.46 -1.40
N PHE A 78 -10.22 -9.51 -1.91
CA PHE A 78 -11.42 -9.02 -1.22
C PHE A 78 -12.03 -10.06 -0.27
N TYR A 79 -12.11 -11.32 -0.71
CA TYR A 79 -12.85 -12.38 -0.02
C TYR A 79 -11.98 -13.55 0.45
N GLY A 80 -10.69 -13.54 0.12
CA GLY A 80 -9.76 -14.62 0.50
C GLY A 80 -8.84 -14.25 1.66
N ARG A 81 -7.77 -15.05 1.81
CA ARG A 81 -6.75 -14.92 2.88
C ARG A 81 -6.05 -13.55 2.93
N ASN A 82 -6.15 -12.76 1.85
CA ASN A 82 -5.51 -11.46 1.74
C ASN A 82 -6.42 -10.28 2.13
N ARG A 83 -7.64 -10.54 2.61
CA ARG A 83 -8.57 -9.49 3.03
C ARG A 83 -7.97 -8.55 4.08
N GLY A 84 -7.21 -9.08 5.04
CA GLY A 84 -6.51 -8.26 6.04
C GLY A 84 -5.56 -7.23 5.42
N ASN A 85 -4.85 -7.59 4.34
CA ASN A 85 -3.96 -6.67 3.62
C ASN A 85 -4.74 -5.55 2.93
N PHE A 86 -5.92 -5.86 2.39
CA PHE A 86 -6.79 -4.86 1.78
C PHE A 86 -7.31 -3.86 2.81
N GLU A 87 -7.82 -4.36 3.94
CA GLU A 87 -8.31 -3.51 5.03
C GLU A 87 -7.18 -2.65 5.64
N TYR A 88 -5.99 -3.23 5.77
CA TYR A 88 -4.77 -2.51 6.15
C TYR A 88 -4.48 -1.36 5.17
N ALA A 89 -4.46 -1.64 3.86
CA ALA A 89 -4.19 -0.64 2.83
C ALA A 89 -5.24 0.49 2.82
N TYR A 90 -6.50 0.16 3.08
CA TYR A 90 -7.56 1.16 3.23
C TYR A 90 -7.31 2.08 4.42
N ARG A 91 -7.01 1.52 5.60
CA ARG A 91 -6.73 2.28 6.83
C ARG A 91 -5.49 3.16 6.67
N GLU A 92 -4.46 2.63 6.04
CA GLU A 92 -3.23 3.36 5.73
C GLU A 92 -3.54 4.59 4.88
N ARG A 93 -4.44 4.44 3.89
CA ARG A 93 -4.86 5.55 3.03
C ARG A 93 -5.68 6.59 3.78
N LEU A 94 -6.57 6.19 4.69
CA LEU A 94 -7.32 7.13 5.53
C LEU A 94 -6.38 7.95 6.42
N LEU A 95 -5.47 7.26 7.11
CA LEU A 95 -4.48 7.87 7.99
C LEU A 95 -3.54 8.81 7.23
N SER A 96 -3.10 8.40 6.04
CA SER A 96 -2.30 9.23 5.16
C SER A 96 -3.07 10.46 4.68
N LYS A 97 -4.36 10.32 4.33
CA LYS A 97 -5.22 11.44 3.92
C LYS A 97 -5.43 12.44 5.07
N GLU A 98 -5.72 11.96 6.29
CA GLU A 98 -5.84 12.79 7.49
C GLU A 98 -4.53 13.55 7.76
N GLY A 99 -3.41 12.82 7.82
CA GLY A 99 -2.10 13.42 8.06
C GLY A 99 -1.68 14.41 6.97
N ASN A 100 -1.96 14.10 5.69
CA ASN A 100 -1.70 15.02 4.58
C ASN A 100 -2.53 16.29 4.71
N ALA A 101 -3.80 16.19 5.09
CA ALA A 101 -4.66 17.36 5.28
C ALA A 101 -4.16 18.25 6.42
N LEU A 102 -3.75 17.65 7.55
CA LEU A 102 -3.19 18.38 8.68
C LEU A 102 -1.87 19.05 8.33
N ILE A 103 -0.93 18.32 7.73
CA ILE A 103 0.37 18.88 7.33
C ILE A 103 0.18 19.97 6.27
N LYS A 104 -0.65 19.72 5.24
CA LYS A 104 -0.95 20.70 4.19
C LYS A 104 -1.54 21.99 4.76
N LYS A 105 -2.43 21.89 5.77
CA LYS A 105 -2.99 23.06 6.46
C LYS A 105 -1.90 23.89 7.14
N GLU A 106 -0.86 23.25 7.65
CA GLU A 106 0.21 23.90 8.43
C GLU A 106 1.31 24.54 7.59
N ILE A 107 1.75 23.88 6.52
CA ILE A 107 2.85 24.38 5.66
C ILE A 107 2.38 25.01 4.35
N GLY A 108 1.08 24.90 4.06
CA GLY A 108 0.49 25.34 2.80
C GLY A 108 0.76 24.37 1.64
N GLU A 109 0.02 24.55 0.55
CA GLU A 109 0.00 23.63 -0.59
C GLU A 109 1.34 23.55 -1.33
N GLY A 110 2.05 24.67 -1.49
CA GLY A 110 3.34 24.71 -2.18
C GLY A 110 4.44 23.94 -1.46
N GLN A 111 4.61 24.16 -0.15
CA GLN A 111 5.59 23.41 0.64
C GLN A 111 5.20 21.95 0.80
N PHE A 112 3.90 21.66 0.93
CA PHE A 112 3.40 20.29 0.95
C PHE A 112 3.72 19.55 -0.36
N GLY A 113 3.56 20.21 -1.51
CA GLY A 113 3.97 19.64 -2.80
C GLY A 113 5.45 19.27 -2.82
N ARG A 114 6.35 20.16 -2.35
CA ARG A 114 7.78 19.86 -2.24
C ARG A 114 8.06 18.67 -1.30
N LEU A 115 7.45 18.67 -0.11
CA LEU A 115 7.57 17.58 0.85
C LEU A 115 7.10 16.23 0.26
N PHE A 116 6.01 16.25 -0.50
CA PHE A 116 5.47 15.06 -1.16
C PHE A 116 6.41 14.56 -2.28
N PHE A 117 6.96 15.45 -3.10
CA PHE A 117 7.96 15.06 -4.10
C PHE A 117 9.24 14.53 -3.47
N GLU A 118 9.70 15.10 -2.35
CA GLU A 118 10.82 14.56 -1.57
C GLU A 118 10.52 13.18 -0.96
N GLU A 119 9.26 12.89 -0.65
CA GLU A 119 8.83 11.56 -0.19
C GLU A 119 8.99 10.49 -1.27
N LEU A 120 8.88 10.88 -2.55
CA LEU A 120 9.08 10.00 -3.70
C LEU A 120 10.56 9.79 -4.05
N SER A 121 11.41 10.80 -3.83
CA SER A 121 12.81 10.81 -4.31
C SER A 121 13.85 10.30 -3.30
N ASP A 122 13.42 9.76 -2.16
CA ASP A 122 14.26 9.14 -1.12
C ASP A 122 15.29 10.05 -0.41
N PHE A 123 15.38 11.33 -0.75
CA PHE A 123 16.22 12.29 -0.03
C PHE A 123 15.72 12.45 1.42
N SER A 124 16.49 11.98 2.40
CA SER A 124 16.02 11.78 3.78
C SER A 124 16.26 12.97 4.72
N HIS A 125 17.34 13.75 4.52
CA HIS A 125 17.81 14.70 5.53
C HIS A 125 16.94 15.98 5.61
N SER A 126 16.58 16.57 4.47
CA SER A 126 15.71 17.78 4.41
C SER A 126 14.35 17.57 5.10
N ARG A 127 13.77 16.37 4.96
CA ARG A 127 12.44 16.06 5.49
C ARG A 127 12.39 15.94 7.00
N GLU A 128 13.44 15.39 7.60
CA GLU A 128 13.49 15.21 9.06
C GLU A 128 13.46 16.57 9.78
N ASP A 129 14.15 17.57 9.23
CA ASP A 129 14.19 18.92 9.78
C ASP A 129 12.82 19.61 9.69
N ILE A 130 12.12 19.45 8.57
CA ILE A 130 10.75 19.96 8.40
C ILE A 130 9.81 19.31 9.44
N TYR A 131 9.88 17.99 9.63
CA TYR A 131 9.05 17.30 10.61
C TYR A 131 9.39 17.69 12.06
N LYS A 132 10.67 17.90 12.39
CA LYS A 132 11.09 18.39 13.71
C LYS A 132 10.55 19.79 14.00
N GLU A 133 10.64 20.68 13.02
CA GLU A 133 10.11 22.05 13.16
C GLU A 133 8.58 22.03 13.31
N LEU A 134 7.88 21.23 12.49
CA LEU A 134 6.43 21.05 12.63
C LEU A 134 6.05 20.44 13.98
N LEU A 135 6.83 19.48 14.47
CA LEU A 135 6.60 18.85 15.77
C LEU A 135 6.73 19.87 16.91
N LYS A 136 7.76 20.73 16.86
CA LYS A 136 7.95 21.81 17.84
C LYS A 136 6.76 22.77 17.85
N ARG A 137 6.28 23.19 16.68
CA ARG A 137 5.08 24.03 16.55
C ARG A 137 3.81 23.34 17.05
N ALA A 138 3.68 22.05 16.80
CA ALA A 138 2.55 21.24 17.28
C ALA A 138 2.59 21.05 18.81
N GLN A 139 3.77 20.90 19.39
CA GLN A 139 3.99 20.83 20.84
C GLN A 139 3.56 22.13 21.54
N VAL A 140 4.04 23.27 21.05
CA VAL A 140 3.68 24.59 21.60
C VAL A 140 2.17 24.83 21.57
N ARG A 141 1.48 24.43 20.49
CA ARG A 141 0.03 24.59 20.34
C ARG A 141 -0.80 23.50 21.04
N GLY A 142 -0.18 22.43 21.51
CA GLY A 142 -0.91 21.29 22.07
C GLY A 142 -1.66 20.44 21.02
N ASP A 143 -1.36 20.57 19.72
CA ASP A 143 -2.07 19.83 18.67
C ASP A 143 -1.64 18.36 18.62
N ASN A 144 -2.38 17.53 19.35
CA ASN A 144 -2.12 16.11 19.46
C ASN A 144 -2.39 15.34 18.15
N ALA A 145 -3.32 15.79 17.31
CA ALA A 145 -3.59 15.13 16.03
C ALA A 145 -2.41 15.32 15.07
N LEU A 146 -1.89 16.54 14.98
CA LEU A 146 -0.72 16.84 14.16
C LEU A 146 0.53 16.11 14.69
N LYS A 147 0.78 16.12 16.01
CA LYS A 147 1.88 15.36 16.62
C LYS A 147 1.81 13.88 16.26
N PHE A 148 0.63 13.28 16.42
CA PHE A 148 0.41 11.88 16.09
C PHE A 148 0.75 11.57 14.63
N CYS A 149 0.28 12.39 13.69
CA CYS A 149 0.59 12.22 12.28
C CYS A 149 2.10 12.39 11.98
N ILE A 150 2.76 13.35 12.62
CA ILE A 150 4.20 13.57 12.46
C ILE A 150 4.99 12.36 12.99
N TYR A 151 4.64 11.84 14.17
CA TYR A 151 5.28 10.64 14.72
C TYR A 151 5.14 9.43 13.80
N LEU A 152 3.98 9.23 13.18
CA LEU A 152 3.80 8.16 12.20
C LEU A 152 4.67 8.34 10.94
N ARG A 153 4.91 9.57 10.50
CA ARG A 153 5.79 9.88 9.35
C ARG A 153 7.25 9.65 9.69
N MET A 154 7.68 10.13 10.86
CA MET A 154 9.04 9.93 11.38
C MET A 154 9.35 8.44 11.60
N ALA A 155 8.39 7.69 12.15
CA ALA A 155 8.49 6.24 12.30
C ALA A 155 8.66 5.54 10.94
N ARG A 156 7.81 5.88 9.95
CA ARG A 156 7.89 5.29 8.60
C ARG A 156 9.23 5.57 7.95
N SER A 157 9.73 6.80 8.07
CA SER A 157 11.06 7.19 7.56
C SER A 157 12.16 6.35 8.23
N SER A 158 12.14 6.27 9.57
CA SER A 158 13.15 5.52 10.33
C SER A 158 13.17 4.03 9.98
N ILE A 159 11.98 3.41 9.88
CA ILE A 159 11.83 1.99 9.50
C ILE A 159 12.31 1.76 8.05
N LYS A 160 12.05 2.69 7.14
CA LYS A 160 12.52 2.60 5.75
C LYS A 160 14.05 2.57 5.68
N HIS A 161 14.73 3.31 6.56
CA HIS A 161 16.19 3.32 6.69
C HIS A 161 16.73 2.29 7.69
N PHE A 162 15.97 1.23 7.99
CA PHE A 162 16.35 0.13 8.89
C PHE A 162 16.70 0.55 10.33
N ASN A 163 16.37 1.79 10.73
CA ASN A 163 16.53 2.25 12.09
C ASN A 163 15.29 1.90 12.91
N PHE A 164 15.17 0.62 13.25
CA PHE A 164 14.01 0.07 13.95
C PHE A 164 13.87 0.60 15.38
N ALA A 165 14.97 0.89 16.08
CA ALA A 165 14.96 1.49 17.42
C ALA A 165 14.25 2.85 17.41
N LYS A 166 14.71 3.80 16.59
CA LYS A 166 14.02 5.10 16.42
C LYS A 166 12.58 4.92 15.93
N GLY A 167 12.35 3.97 15.01
CA GLY A 167 11.00 3.63 14.54
C GLY A 167 10.05 3.26 15.69
N THR A 168 10.50 2.41 16.61
CA THR A 168 9.72 1.97 17.77
C THR A 168 9.49 3.08 18.78
N GLU A 169 10.47 3.97 18.98
CA GLU A 169 10.33 5.16 19.83
C GLU A 169 9.24 6.08 19.30
N TRP A 170 9.30 6.45 18.01
CA TRP A 170 8.29 7.30 17.38
C TRP A 170 6.89 6.68 17.46
N LEU A 171 6.78 5.36 17.25
CA LEU A 171 5.51 4.66 17.35
C LEU A 171 4.98 4.61 18.78
N THR A 172 5.86 4.49 19.77
CA THR A 172 5.49 4.56 21.18
C THR A 172 4.97 5.95 21.55
N MET A 173 5.60 7.01 21.04
CA MET A 173 5.10 8.39 21.20
C MET A 173 3.74 8.60 20.51
N ALA A 174 3.55 8.02 19.33
CA ALA A 174 2.25 8.06 18.65
C ALA A 174 1.16 7.35 19.48
N LEU A 175 1.48 6.18 20.04
CA LEU A 175 0.56 5.42 20.90
C LEU A 175 0.30 6.10 22.25
N ALA A 176 1.21 6.93 22.75
CA ALA A 176 0.93 7.76 23.92
C ALA A 176 -0.20 8.78 23.67
N ILE A 177 -0.40 9.19 22.40
CA ILE A 177 -1.49 10.09 22.00
C ILE A 177 -2.76 9.32 21.67
N ARG A 178 -2.64 8.23 20.90
CA ARG A 178 -3.76 7.37 20.51
C ARG A 178 -3.44 5.91 20.87
N PRO A 179 -3.70 5.47 22.12
CA PRO A 179 -3.29 4.14 22.62
C PRO A 179 -3.89 2.97 21.83
N ASP A 180 -5.13 3.15 21.38
CA ASP A 180 -5.91 2.12 20.69
C ASP A 180 -5.81 2.21 19.17
N ASP A 181 -4.88 3.02 18.65
CA ASP A 181 -4.70 3.13 17.20
C ASP A 181 -4.14 1.82 16.64
N LEU A 182 -4.98 1.12 15.88
CA LEU A 182 -4.67 -0.17 15.29
C LEU A 182 -3.45 -0.09 14.38
N MET A 183 -3.31 1.00 13.62
CA MET A 183 -2.24 1.15 12.63
C MET A 183 -0.89 1.41 13.29
N ALA A 184 -0.85 2.28 14.29
CA ALA A 184 0.34 2.53 15.09
C ALA A 184 0.78 1.26 15.85
N ASN A 185 -0.15 0.52 16.45
CA ASN A 185 0.16 -0.76 17.10
C ASN A 185 0.71 -1.80 16.11
N PHE A 186 0.12 -1.90 14.92
CA PHE A 186 0.57 -2.85 13.89
C PHE A 186 1.96 -2.51 13.34
N ARG A 187 2.21 -1.23 13.06
CA ARG A 187 3.55 -0.77 12.65
C ARG A 187 4.58 -1.02 13.75
N LEU A 188 4.20 -0.89 15.02
CA LEU A 188 5.09 -1.18 16.14
C LEU A 188 5.44 -2.66 16.21
N ALA A 189 4.44 -3.54 16.02
CA ALA A 189 4.67 -4.99 15.95
C ALA A 189 5.68 -5.34 14.84
N ILE A 190 5.49 -4.79 13.64
CA ILE A 190 6.41 -5.00 12.50
C ILE A 190 7.81 -4.44 12.81
N ALA A 191 7.90 -3.26 13.41
CA ALA A 191 9.19 -2.64 13.72
C ALA A 191 9.96 -3.46 14.78
N LEU A 192 9.27 -4.00 15.79
CA LEU A 192 9.85 -4.88 16.79
C LEU A 192 10.32 -6.20 16.18
N GLU A 193 9.49 -6.81 15.31
CA GLU A 193 9.84 -8.05 14.61
C GLU A 193 11.09 -7.88 13.76
N LYS A 194 11.13 -6.82 12.94
CA LYS A 194 12.30 -6.51 12.10
C LYS A 194 13.52 -6.08 12.91
N GLY A 195 13.30 -5.50 14.09
CA GLY A 195 14.35 -5.14 15.05
C GLY A 195 14.85 -6.32 15.90
N GLY A 196 14.27 -7.51 15.77
CA GLY A 196 14.68 -8.72 16.48
C GLY A 196 13.95 -8.98 17.81
N ASP A 197 13.08 -8.07 18.28
CA ASP A 197 12.24 -8.31 19.47
C ASP A 197 10.96 -9.07 19.09
N GLY A 198 11.12 -10.37 18.83
CA GLY A 198 10.00 -11.26 18.49
C GLY A 198 8.97 -11.37 19.62
N HIS A 199 9.39 -11.34 20.88
CA HIS A 199 8.47 -11.42 22.01
C HIS A 199 7.61 -10.16 22.14
N GLY A 200 8.20 -8.98 21.97
CA GLY A 200 7.49 -7.71 21.90
C GLY A 200 6.52 -7.66 20.72
N ALA A 201 6.95 -8.12 19.55
CA ALA A 201 6.10 -8.20 18.36
C ALA A 201 4.88 -9.11 18.59
N ILE A 202 5.07 -10.32 19.13
CA ILE A 202 3.98 -11.27 19.41
C ILE A 202 2.96 -10.66 20.38
N ARG A 203 3.40 -9.97 21.44
CA ARG A 203 2.47 -9.29 22.36
C ARG A 203 1.61 -8.27 21.64
N ARG A 204 2.21 -7.44 20.78
CA ARG A 204 1.49 -6.42 20.00
C ARG A 204 0.55 -7.05 18.98
N TYR A 205 0.97 -8.09 18.27
CA TYR A 205 0.10 -8.82 17.35
C TYR A 205 -1.12 -9.41 18.07
N ARG A 206 -0.95 -9.99 19.26
CA ARG A 206 -2.08 -10.51 20.06
C ARG A 206 -3.08 -9.42 20.45
N THR A 207 -2.60 -8.24 20.85
CA THR A 207 -3.48 -7.09 21.14
C THR A 207 -4.28 -6.64 19.92
N ILE A 208 -3.65 -6.62 18.75
CA ILE A 208 -4.30 -6.25 17.48
C ILE A 208 -5.38 -7.28 17.12
N LEU A 209 -5.10 -8.57 17.27
CA LEU A 209 -6.04 -9.65 17.00
C LEU A 209 -7.24 -9.64 17.96
N SER A 210 -7.04 -9.26 19.23
CA SER A 210 -8.17 -9.12 20.16
C SER A 210 -9.10 -7.96 19.81
N VAL A 211 -8.56 -6.87 19.23
CA VAL A 211 -9.35 -5.69 18.83
C VAL A 211 -9.99 -5.88 17.46
N CYS A 212 -9.28 -6.55 16.54
CA CYS A 212 -9.74 -6.78 15.17
C CYS A 212 -9.53 -8.26 14.77
N PRO A 213 -10.49 -9.15 15.08
CA PRO A 213 -10.40 -10.56 14.74
C PRO A 213 -10.34 -10.83 13.23
N ILE A 214 -10.76 -9.86 12.39
CA ILE A 214 -10.69 -9.96 10.92
C ILE A 214 -9.23 -10.01 10.41
N LEU A 215 -8.27 -9.53 11.22
CA LEU A 215 -6.85 -9.69 10.93
C LEU A 215 -6.31 -11.08 11.29
N ASP A 216 -7.11 -11.95 11.91
CA ASP A 216 -6.73 -13.35 12.16
C ASP A 216 -6.90 -14.19 10.90
N PHE A 217 -5.78 -14.44 10.23
CA PHE A 217 -5.70 -15.29 9.04
C PHE A 217 -6.22 -16.72 9.25
N ARG A 218 -6.35 -17.20 10.50
CA ARG A 218 -6.86 -18.55 10.81
C ARG A 218 -8.37 -18.66 10.73
N THR A 219 -9.11 -17.57 10.93
CA THR A 219 -10.58 -17.57 10.94
C THR A 219 -11.21 -17.85 9.56
N PHE A 220 -10.42 -17.80 8.49
CA PHE A 220 -10.87 -18.03 7.11
C PHE A 220 -10.44 -19.39 6.53
N GLN A 221 -10.00 -20.34 7.36
CA GLN A 221 -9.68 -21.72 6.94
C GLN A 221 -10.86 -22.71 7.11
N GLY A 222 -12.08 -22.22 7.33
CA GLY A 222 -13.31 -23.02 7.31
C GLY A 222 -13.89 -23.16 5.91
#